data_AF-A0A7Z0WDD9-F1
#
_entry.id   AF-A0A7Z0WDD9-F1
#
_cell.length_a   1.000
_cell.length_b   1.000
_cell.length_c   1.000
_cell.angle_alpha   90.00
_cell.angle_beta   90.00
_cell.angle_gamma   90.00
#
_symmetry.space_group_name_H-M   'P 1'
#
loop_
_entity.id
_entity.type
_entity.pdbx_description
1 polymer ?
#
loop_
_entity_poly.entity_id
_entity_poly.type
_entity_poly.pdbx_seq_one_letter_code
_entity_poly.pdbx_strand_id
1 'polypeptide(L)'
;MTTPDVSPELRQSLERHRFSLRPRLGEDKVDVVCEENAETFHAGWAEHHLGLWSAFAVVRNTGLLRVDEVGRRHESFEDAVLDVLMSFTHLE
;
A
#
# COMPACT_ATOMS: atom_id res chain seq x y z
N MET A 1 -6.99 9.63 10.30
CA MET A 1 -7.66 9.72 8.98
C MET A 1 -8.56 8.50 8.81
N THR A 2 -9.70 8.61 8.13
CA THR A 2 -10.46 7.44 7.62
C THR A 2 -9.84 7.00 6.29
N THR A 3 -9.83 5.70 5.98
CA THR A 3 -9.39 5.22 4.66
C THR A 3 -10.23 5.89 3.58
N PRO A 4 -9.62 6.46 2.53
CA PRO A 4 -10.37 6.97 1.39
C PRO A 4 -11.20 5.85 0.77
N ASP A 5 -12.38 6.19 0.24
CA ASP A 5 -13.15 5.22 -0.54
C ASP A 5 -12.37 4.80 -1.79
N VAL A 6 -12.40 3.51 -2.07
CA VAL A 6 -11.79 2.89 -3.26
C VAL A 6 -12.88 2.34 -4.15
N SER A 7 -12.61 2.26 -5.44
CA SER A 7 -13.49 1.61 -6.39
C SER A 7 -13.82 0.16 -5.97
N PRO A 8 -15.03 -0.33 -6.28
CA PRO A 8 -15.39 -1.73 -6.07
C PRO A 8 -14.40 -2.70 -6.72
N GLU A 9 -13.86 -2.35 -7.88
CA GLU A 9 -12.87 -3.12 -8.62
C GLU A 9 -11.56 -3.26 -7.85
N LEU A 10 -11.02 -2.15 -7.32
CA LEU A 10 -9.82 -2.20 -6.48
C LEU A 10 -10.08 -2.98 -5.19
N ARG A 11 -11.24 -2.78 -4.55
CA ARG A 11 -11.63 -3.55 -3.36
C ARG A 11 -11.65 -5.05 -3.64
N GLN A 12 -12.32 -5.47 -4.70
CA GLN A 12 -12.38 -6.88 -5.10
C GLN A 12 -11.00 -7.46 -5.40
N SER A 13 -10.11 -6.67 -6.03
CA SER A 13 -8.73 -7.08 -6.30
C SER A 13 -7.95 -7.29 -5.00
N LEU A 14 -8.02 -6.32 -4.08
CA LEU A 14 -7.38 -6.42 -2.76
C LEU A 14 -7.85 -7.68 -2.02
N GLU A 15 -9.16 -7.91 -1.94
CA GLU A 15 -9.72 -9.11 -1.29
C GLU A 15 -9.26 -10.41 -1.96
N ARG A 16 -9.27 -10.45 -3.30
CA ARG A 16 -8.82 -11.62 -4.08
C ARG A 16 -7.35 -11.97 -3.80
N HIS A 17 -6.52 -10.97 -3.61
CA HIS A 17 -5.08 -11.10 -3.38
C HIS A 17 -4.70 -11.02 -1.89
N ARG A 18 -5.69 -11.05 -0.98
CA ARG A 18 -5.53 -10.97 0.48
C ARG A 18 -4.79 -9.72 0.97
N PHE A 19 -4.92 -8.62 0.23
CA PHE A 19 -4.47 -7.32 0.67
C PHE A 19 -5.56 -6.60 1.46
N SER A 20 -5.14 -5.87 2.49
CA SER A 20 -5.97 -5.07 3.36
C SER A 20 -5.41 -3.65 3.47
N LEU A 21 -6.28 -2.65 3.40
CA LEU A 21 -5.93 -1.24 3.61
C LEU A 21 -6.18 -0.87 5.08
N ARG A 22 -5.13 -0.44 5.79
CA ARG A 22 -5.20 -0.10 7.22
C ARG A 22 -4.84 1.37 7.43
N PRO A 23 -5.81 2.24 7.75
CA PRO A 23 -5.51 3.64 8.04
C PRO A 23 -4.80 3.75 9.38
N ARG A 24 -3.74 4.56 9.47
CA ARG A 24 -3.08 4.83 10.75
C ARG A 24 -3.76 6.00 11.44
N LEU A 25 -4.23 5.76 12.67
CA LEU A 25 -4.92 6.79 13.44
C LEU A 25 -3.95 7.92 13.80
N GLY A 26 -4.33 9.16 13.47
CA GLY A 26 -3.50 10.34 13.70
C GLY A 26 -2.44 10.62 12.64
N GLU A 27 -2.31 9.77 11.61
CA GLU A 27 -1.41 9.99 10.47
C GLU A 27 -2.20 10.14 9.17
N ASP A 28 -1.65 10.86 8.20
CA ASP A 28 -2.14 10.94 6.82
C ASP A 28 -1.62 9.75 5.98
N LYS A 29 -1.71 8.55 6.54
CA LYS A 29 -1.15 7.32 5.96
C LYS A 29 -2.15 6.18 5.98
N VAL A 30 -2.12 5.39 4.91
CA VAL A 30 -2.83 4.12 4.80
C VAL A 30 -1.84 3.03 4.45
N ASP A 31 -1.66 2.08 5.37
CA ASP A 31 -0.83 0.91 5.15
C ASP A 31 -1.52 -0.07 4.20
N VAL A 32 -0.72 -0.69 3.33
CA VAL A 32 -1.11 -1.81 2.48
C VAL A 32 -0.44 -3.06 3.04
N VAL A 33 -1.24 -3.99 3.54
CA VAL A 33 -0.74 -5.24 4.14
C VAL A 33 -1.30 -6.45 3.40
N CYS A 34 -0.51 -7.51 3.26
CA CYS A 34 -0.94 -8.80 2.76
C CYS A 34 -1.08 -9.78 3.92
N GLU A 35 -2.19 -10.50 3.99
CA GLU A 35 -2.48 -11.50 5.03
C GLU A 35 -2.36 -12.91 4.44
N GLU A 36 -1.33 -13.65 4.84
CA GLU A 36 -1.06 -14.99 4.31
C GLU A 36 -0.68 -15.95 5.45
N ASN A 37 -1.34 -17.12 5.51
CA ASN A 37 -0.99 -18.21 6.44
C ASN A 37 -0.88 -17.80 7.94
N ALA A 38 -1.75 -16.88 8.38
CA ALA A 38 -1.74 -16.28 9.72
C ALA A 38 -0.58 -15.30 10.01
N GLU A 39 0.21 -14.95 8.99
CA GLU A 39 1.20 -13.89 9.02
C GLU A 39 0.70 -12.65 8.27
N THR A 40 1.12 -11.48 8.70
CA THR A 40 0.81 -10.20 8.04
C THR A 40 2.11 -9.61 7.49
N PHE A 41 2.18 -9.44 6.17
CA PHE A 41 3.29 -8.83 5.47
C PHE A 41 2.96 -7.39 5.14
N HIS A 42 3.81 -6.46 5.54
CA HIS A 42 3.67 -5.05 5.17
C HIS A 42 4.24 -4.87 3.76
N ALA A 43 3.38 -4.53 2.80
CA ALA A 43 3.75 -4.29 1.41
C ALA A 43 4.18 -2.84 1.18
N GLY A 44 3.64 -1.91 1.98
CA GLY A 44 3.91 -0.50 1.85
C GLY A 44 2.83 0.38 2.47
N TRP A 45 2.81 1.65 2.10
CA TRP A 45 1.74 2.58 2.46
C TRP A 45 1.58 3.66 1.40
N ALA A 46 0.40 4.27 1.37
CA ALA A 46 0.18 5.54 0.69
C ALA A 46 0.11 6.65 1.73
N GLU A 47 0.87 7.72 1.52
CA GLU A 47 0.88 8.92 2.36
C GLU A 47 0.24 10.08 1.61
N HIS A 48 -0.67 10.79 2.26
CA HIS A 48 -1.27 12.00 1.72
C HIS A 48 -0.53 13.24 2.25
N HIS A 49 0.07 14.01 1.35
CA HIS A 49 0.81 15.21 1.70
C HIS A 49 0.54 16.32 0.68
N LEU A 50 0.10 17.49 1.17
CA LEU A 50 -0.20 18.68 0.37
C LEU A 50 -1.19 18.44 -0.78
N GLY A 51 -2.20 17.58 -0.58
CA GLY A 51 -3.24 17.31 -1.58
C GLY A 51 -2.85 16.24 -2.61
N LEU A 52 -1.72 15.56 -2.42
CA LEU A 52 -1.26 14.49 -3.28
C LEU A 52 -0.96 13.23 -2.47
N TRP A 53 -1.15 12.08 -3.09
CA TRP A 53 -0.82 10.76 -2.56
C TRP A 53 0.55 10.32 -3.08
N SER A 54 1.41 9.88 -2.17
CA SER A 54 2.73 9.31 -2.50
C SER A 54 2.73 7.84 -2.08
N ALA A 55 3.22 6.97 -2.96
CA ALA A 55 3.28 5.54 -2.72
C ALA A 55 4.66 5.15 -2.17
N PHE A 56 4.69 4.30 -1.16
CA PHE A 56 5.91 3.79 -0.55
C PHE A 56 5.81 2.28 -0.49
N ALA A 57 6.73 1.56 -1.14
CA ALA A 57 6.74 0.10 -1.13
C ALA A 57 7.91 -0.44 -0.31
N VAL A 58 7.63 -1.54 0.39
CA VAL A 58 8.64 -2.33 1.11
C VAL A 58 9.27 -3.30 0.12
N VAL A 59 10.56 -3.11 -0.18
CA VAL A 59 11.35 -4.03 -0.98
C VAL A 59 12.19 -4.88 -0.04
N ARG A 60 11.94 -6.20 -0.03
CA ARG A 60 12.79 -7.18 0.67
C ARG A 60 13.93 -7.61 -0.25
N ASN A 61 15.11 -7.02 -0.12
CA ASN A 61 16.29 -7.47 -0.83
C ASN A 61 17.19 -8.25 0.15
N THR A 62 17.27 -9.58 -0.02
CA THR A 62 18.16 -10.50 0.72
C THR A 62 18.46 -10.08 2.18
N GLY A 63 17.44 -10.06 3.03
CA GLY A 63 17.57 -9.83 4.48
C GLY A 63 17.54 -8.38 4.96
N LEU A 64 17.47 -7.39 4.07
CA LEU A 64 17.28 -5.97 4.44
C LEU A 64 15.90 -5.49 4.00
N LEU A 65 15.13 -4.97 4.97
CA LEU A 65 13.88 -4.23 4.71
C LEU A 65 14.26 -2.82 4.30
N ARG A 66 14.07 -2.47 3.02
CA ARG A 66 14.18 -1.09 2.55
C ARG A 66 12.80 -0.62 2.12
N VAL A 67 12.43 0.56 2.58
CA VAL A 67 11.27 1.28 2.05
C VAL A 67 11.79 2.36 1.12
N ASP A 68 11.23 2.42 -0.08
CA ASP A 68 11.51 3.49 -1.03
C ASP A 68 10.17 4.09 -1.50
N GLU A 69 10.19 5.39 -1.82
CA GLU A 69 9.07 6.03 -2.52
C GLU A 69 9.02 5.42 -3.92
N VAL A 70 7.87 4.89 -4.31
CA VAL A 70 7.69 4.24 -5.61
C VAL A 70 6.68 5.02 -6.44
N GLY A 71 6.96 5.12 -7.74
CA GLY A 71 6.08 5.83 -8.66
C GLY A 71 6.18 7.35 -8.58
N ARG A 72 5.12 8.02 -9.05
CA ARG A 72 4.98 9.49 -8.98
C ARG A 72 3.96 9.85 -7.91
N ARG A 73 3.89 11.12 -7.53
CA ARG A 73 2.78 11.61 -6.72
C ARG A 73 1.49 11.58 -7.53
N HIS A 74 0.42 11.08 -6.92
CA HIS A 74 -0.89 10.86 -7.52
C HIS A 74 -1.92 11.80 -6.93
N GLU A 75 -2.88 12.24 -7.74
CA GLU A 75 -4.07 12.95 -7.24
C GLU A 75 -5.08 11.96 -6.63
N SER A 76 -5.01 10.68 -7.04
CA SER A 76 -5.86 9.60 -6.55
C SER A 76 -5.14 8.72 -5.52
N PHE A 77 -5.87 8.39 -4.45
CA PHE A 77 -5.44 7.37 -3.49
C PHE A 77 -5.27 5.99 -4.16
N GLU A 78 -6.15 5.65 -5.09
CA GLU A 78 -6.16 4.34 -5.74
C GLU A 78 -4.90 4.12 -6.58
N ASP A 79 -4.47 5.13 -7.31
CA ASP A 79 -3.25 5.05 -8.13
C ASP A 79 -2.01 4.87 -7.25
N ALA A 80 -1.95 5.53 -6.09
CA ALA A 80 -0.88 5.34 -5.13
C ALA A 80 -0.88 3.91 -4.55
N VAL A 81 -2.05 3.35 -4.22
CA VAL A 81 -2.17 1.96 -3.75
C VAL A 81 -1.73 0.98 -4.84
N LEU A 82 -2.13 1.21 -6.09
CA LEU A 82 -1.73 0.39 -7.23
C LEU A 82 -0.21 0.39 -7.43
N ASP A 83 0.45 1.55 -7.28
CA ASP A 83 1.92 1.63 -7.37
C ASP A 83 2.62 0.85 -6.24
N VAL A 84 2.07 0.87 -5.02
CA VAL A 84 2.57 0.02 -3.91
C VAL A 84 2.44 -1.46 -4.29
N LEU A 85 1.28 -1.88 -4.78
CA LEU A 85 1.01 -3.28 -5.15
C LEU A 85 1.88 -3.75 -6.32
N MET A 86 2.06 -2.92 -7.35
CA MET A 86 2.92 -3.22 -8.50
C MET A 86 4.40 -3.32 -8.13
N SER A 87 4.83 -2.56 -7.12
CA SER A 87 6.21 -2.57 -6.63
C SER A 87 6.48 -3.66 -5.61
N PHE A 88 5.43 -4.29 -5.06
CA PHE A 88 5.57 -5.38 -4.11
C PHE A 88 5.91 -6.69 -4.82
N THR A 89 7.21 -6.98 -4.94
CA THR A 89 7.68 -8.32 -5.29
C THR A 89 7.69 -9.21 -4.06
N HIS A 90 6.75 -10.16 -3.99
CA HIS A 90 6.89 -11.34 -3.14
C HIS A 90 8.01 -12.20 -3.74
N LEU A 91 9.22 -12.12 -3.19
CA LEU A 91 10.29 -13.04 -3.53
C LEU A 91 9.97 -14.37 -2.83
N GLU A 92 9.49 -15.33 -3.62
CA GLU A 92 9.40 -16.76 -3.26
C GLU A 92 10.75 -17.33 -2.79
#